data_AF-A0A9E6MD68-F1
#
_entry.id   AF-A0A9E6MD68-F1
#
_cell.length_a   1.000
_cell.length_b   1.000
_cell.length_c   1.000
_cell.angle_alpha   90.00
_cell.angle_beta   90.00
_cell.angle_gamma   90.00
#
_symmetry.space_group_name_H-M   'P 1'
#
loop_
_entity.id
_entity.type
_entity.pdbx_description
1 polymer ?
#
loop_
_entity_poly.entity_id
_entity_poly.type
_entity_poly.pdbx_seq_one_letter_code
_entity_poly.pdbx_strand_id
1 'polypeptide(L)'
;MQLVQTDNGQEFGNACEAYLNTHGIEQRRIRLGRKNDNAHIERFNRTLQDECLGRWPNEDTIQARLTAYLDFYNTKRYHLGIQCRRPMDVAKVLS
;
A
#
# COMPACT_ATOMS: atom_id res chain seq x y z
N MET A 1 7.90 0.40 18.01
CA MET A 1 8.87 0.40 16.90
C MET A 1 8.09 0.28 15.60
N GLN A 2 8.28 1.22 14.68
CA GLN A 2 7.59 1.20 13.39
C GLN A 2 8.42 0.42 12.37
N LEU A 3 7.74 -0.30 11.47
CA LEU A 3 8.36 -1.17 10.48
C LEU A 3 7.69 -0.93 9.12
N VAL A 4 8.51 -0.75 8.08
CA VAL A 4 8.06 -0.73 6.68
C VAL A 4 8.57 -1.98 5.99
N GLN A 5 7.67 -2.73 5.37
CA GLN A 5 8.05 -3.84 4.50
C GLN A 5 8.13 -3.36 3.04
N THR A 6 9.22 -3.68 2.35
CA THR A 6 9.42 -3.36 0.92
C THR A 6 9.75 -4.62 0.15
N ASP A 7 9.54 -4.58 -1.17
CA ASP A 7 10.15 -5.57 -2.05
C ASP A 7 11.66 -5.31 -2.22
N ASN A 8 12.28 -6.02 -3.16
CA ASN A 8 13.70 -5.90 -3.47
C ASN A 8 13.99 -4.93 -4.64
N GLY A 9 13.04 -4.04 -4.97
CA GLY A 9 13.20 -2.98 -5.95
C GLY A 9 14.34 -2.03 -5.59
N GLN A 10 14.98 -1.46 -6.62
CA GLN A 10 16.13 -0.57 -6.43
C GLN A 10 15.74 0.75 -5.74
N GLU A 11 14.50 1.20 -5.94
CA GLU A 11 13.89 2.35 -5.29
C GLU A 11 13.86 2.22 -3.75
N PHE A 12 13.84 0.99 -3.23
CA PHE A 12 13.89 0.67 -1.81
C PHE A 12 15.32 0.32 -1.34
N GLY A 13 16.33 0.75 -2.08
CA GLY A 13 17.74 0.57 -1.77
C GLY A 13 18.24 1.41 -0.59
N ASN A 14 19.55 1.61 -0.53
CA ASN A 14 20.25 2.23 0.61
C ASN A 14 19.73 3.64 0.96
N ALA A 15 19.29 4.41 -0.02
CA ALA A 15 18.77 5.76 0.22
C ALA A 15 17.44 5.73 1.01
N CYS A 16 16.55 4.79 0.68
CA CYS A 16 15.29 4.58 1.41
C CYS A 16 15.59 4.09 2.84
N GLU A 17 16.49 3.11 2.97
CA GLU A 17 16.89 2.56 4.26
C GLU A 17 17.49 3.62 5.18
N ALA A 18 18.40 4.45 4.66
CA ALA A 18 18.99 5.56 5.41
C ALA A 18 17.92 6.56 5.87
N TYR A 19 16.97 6.92 5.01
CA TYR A 19 15.88 7.82 5.35
C TYR A 19 14.94 7.24 6.42
N LEU A 20 14.59 5.97 6.33
CA LEU A 20 13.74 5.31 7.34
C LEU A 20 14.47 5.22 8.69
N ASN A 21 15.76 4.91 8.67
CA ASN A 21 16.60 4.87 9.87
C ASN A 21 16.69 6.22 10.58
N THR A 22 16.78 7.35 9.85
CA THR A 22 16.78 8.69 10.50
C THR A 22 15.46 9.01 11.20
N HIS A 23 14.37 8.31 10.87
CA HIS A 23 13.06 8.42 11.51
C HIS A 23 12.79 7.30 12.53
N GLY A 24 13.79 6.44 12.80
CA GLY A 24 13.62 5.30 13.73
C GLY A 24 12.67 4.21 13.22
N ILE A 25 12.50 4.12 11.90
CA ILE A 25 11.66 3.13 11.23
C ILE A 25 12.56 2.03 10.66
N GLU A 26 12.33 0.78 11.04
CA GLU A 26 13.05 -0.36 10.46
C GLU A 26 12.50 -0.68 9.07
N GLN A 27 13.40 -0.95 8.11
CA GLN A 27 13.03 -1.48 6.80
C GLN A 27 13.22 -2.99 6.74
N ARG A 28 12.17 -3.74 6.39
CA ARG A 28 12.24 -5.19 6.14
C ARG A 28 12.01 -5.48 4.67
N ARG A 29 12.99 -6.10 4.02
CA ARG A 29 12.82 -6.61 2.65
C ARG A 29 12.13 -7.97 2.64
N ILE A 30 11.27 -8.21 1.64
CA ILE A 30 10.65 -9.52 1.43
C ILE A 30 11.70 -10.61 1.16
N ARG A 31 11.37 -11.84 1.53
CA ARG A 31 12.27 -12.98 1.31
C ARG A 31 12.30 -13.37 -0.17
N LEU A 32 13.50 -13.61 -0.70
CA LEU A 32 13.66 -14.11 -2.06
C LEU A 32 12.89 -15.43 -2.25
N GLY A 33 12.12 -15.52 -3.33
CA GLY A 33 11.30 -16.70 -3.66
C GLY A 33 9.98 -16.84 -2.87
N ARG A 34 9.62 -15.87 -2.00
CA ARG A 34 8.35 -15.88 -1.26
C ARG A 34 7.38 -14.82 -1.80
N LYS A 35 6.73 -15.13 -2.93
CA LYS A 35 5.73 -14.26 -3.57
C LYS A 35 4.59 -13.83 -2.62
N ASN A 36 4.27 -14.66 -1.64
CA ASN A 36 3.18 -14.40 -0.70
C ASN A 36 3.46 -13.22 0.25
N ASP A 37 4.73 -12.85 0.48
CA ASP A 37 5.08 -11.74 1.37
C ASP A 37 4.50 -10.41 0.86
N ASN A 38 4.30 -10.29 -0.47
CA ASN A 38 3.80 -9.08 -1.13
C ASN A 38 2.39 -9.23 -1.71
N ALA A 39 1.75 -10.40 -1.60
CA ALA A 39 0.51 -10.70 -2.31
C ALA A 39 -0.66 -9.74 -1.96
N HIS A 40 -0.70 -9.25 -0.73
CA HIS A 40 -1.74 -8.31 -0.29
C HIS A 40 -1.59 -6.94 -0.97
N ILE A 41 -0.37 -6.38 -1.02
CA ILE A 41 -0.14 -5.08 -1.66
C ILE A 41 -0.25 -5.19 -3.19
N GLU A 42 0.15 -6.31 -3.78
CA GLU A 42 -0.05 -6.57 -5.22
C GLU A 42 -1.54 -6.63 -5.59
N ARG A 43 -2.36 -7.30 -4.76
CA ARG A 43 -3.81 -7.32 -4.94
C ARG A 43 -4.40 -5.92 -4.80
N PHE A 44 -3.93 -5.13 -3.84
CA PHE A 44 -4.36 -3.74 -3.64
C PHE A 44 -4.01 -2.88 -4.87
N ASN A 45 -2.77 -2.93 -5.34
CA ASN A 45 -2.32 -2.17 -6.52
C ASN A 45 -3.12 -2.55 -7.77
N ARG A 46 -3.41 -3.84 -7.98
CA ARG A 46 -4.30 -4.27 -9.06
C ARG A 46 -5.71 -3.71 -8.91
N THR A 47 -6.26 -3.71 -7.70
CA THR A 47 -7.60 -3.14 -7.42
C THR A 47 -7.62 -1.64 -7.72
N LEU A 48 -6.58 -0.90 -7.36
CA LEU A 48 -6.42 0.51 -7.72
C LEU A 48 -6.36 0.68 -9.25
N GLN A 49 -5.55 -0.14 -9.93
CA GLN A 49 -5.44 -0.05 -11.38
C GLN A 49 -6.79 -0.31 -12.06
N ASP A 50 -7.46 -1.40 -11.71
CA ASP A 50 -8.66 -1.87 -12.39
C ASP A 50 -9.88 -0.98 -12.10
N GLU A 51 -10.05 -0.55 -10.85
CA GLU A 51 -11.25 0.15 -10.41
C GLU A 51 -11.07 1.68 -10.36
N CYS A 52 -9.86 2.20 -10.11
CA CYS A 52 -9.61 3.63 -10.00
C CYS A 52 -9.02 4.24 -11.27
N LEU A 53 -7.99 3.63 -11.87
CA LEU A 53 -7.17 4.27 -12.90
C LEU A 53 -7.53 3.84 -14.33
N GLY A 54 -7.96 2.60 -14.52
CA GLY A 54 -8.13 1.96 -15.81
C GLY A 54 -6.78 1.60 -16.45
N ARG A 55 -6.79 0.97 -17.63
CA ARG A 55 -5.55 0.49 -18.30
C ARG A 55 -4.59 1.62 -18.71
N TRP A 56 -5.13 2.78 -19.07
CA TRP A 56 -4.38 3.93 -19.58
C TRP A 56 -4.80 5.19 -18.81
N PRO A 57 -4.22 5.43 -17.62
CA PRO A 57 -4.59 6.58 -16.81
C PRO A 57 -4.12 7.89 -17.45
N ASN A 58 -4.94 8.93 -17.28
CA ASN A 58 -4.55 10.30 -17.65
C ASN A 58 -3.82 10.95 -16.47
N GLU A 59 -2.53 11.24 -16.65
CA GLU A 59 -1.62 11.83 -15.66
C GLU A 59 -2.19 13.06 -14.96
N ASP A 60 -2.84 13.96 -15.70
CA ASP A 60 -3.43 15.20 -15.16
C ASP A 60 -4.51 14.94 -14.11
N THR A 61 -5.14 13.76 -14.17
CA THR A 61 -6.25 13.38 -13.29
C THR A 61 -5.88 12.36 -12.22
N ILE A 62 -4.69 11.74 -12.31
CA ILE A 62 -4.29 10.63 -11.43
C ILE A 62 -4.39 11.03 -9.97
N GLN A 63 -3.84 12.18 -9.59
CA GLN A 63 -3.79 12.61 -8.19
C GLN A 63 -5.19 12.80 -7.60
N ALA A 64 -6.08 13.48 -8.32
CA ALA A 64 -7.45 13.73 -7.87
C ALA A 64 -8.25 12.43 -7.76
N ARG A 65 -8.12 11.53 -8.76
CA ARG A 65 -8.79 10.23 -8.77
C ARG A 65 -8.30 9.33 -7.64
N LEU A 66 -6.99 9.21 -7.45
CA LEU A 66 -6.41 8.43 -6.36
C LEU A 66 -6.87 8.95 -5.00
N THR A 67 -6.84 10.26 -4.78
CA THR A 67 -7.26 10.87 -3.51
C THR A 67 -8.72 10.51 -3.19
N ALA A 68 -9.63 10.71 -4.14
CA ALA A 68 -11.05 10.40 -3.96
C ALA A 68 -11.29 8.89 -3.77
N TYR A 69 -10.57 8.06 -4.53
CA TYR A 69 -10.73 6.60 -4.46
C TYR A 69 -10.17 6.02 -3.16
N LEU A 70 -9.04 6.52 -2.66
CA LEU A 70 -8.46 6.07 -1.39
C LEU A 70 -9.35 6.43 -0.20
N ASP A 71 -9.99 7.60 -0.21
CA ASP A 71 -11.02 7.93 0.79
C ASP A 71 -12.15 6.88 0.74
N PHE A 72 -12.74 6.68 -0.44
CA PHE A 72 -13.80 5.68 -0.61
C PHE A 72 -13.37 4.28 -0.17
N TYR A 73 -12.20 3.81 -0.60
CA TYR A 73 -11.67 2.49 -0.29
C TYR A 73 -11.52 2.30 1.21
N ASN A 74 -10.96 3.28 1.91
CA ASN A 74 -10.69 3.17 3.34
C ASN A 74 -11.91 3.41 4.22
N THR A 75 -12.82 4.31 3.82
CA THR A 75 -13.90 4.82 4.70
C THR A 75 -15.31 4.40 4.31
N LYS A 76 -15.50 3.80 3.13
CA LYS A 76 -16.83 3.43 2.61
C LYS A 76 -16.91 2.00 2.05
N ARG A 77 -15.82 1.44 1.51
CA ARG A 77 -15.83 0.09 0.92
C ARG A 77 -15.84 -1.00 1.99
N TYR A 78 -16.80 -1.92 1.88
CA TYR A 78 -16.83 -3.12 2.70
C TYR A 78 -16.02 -4.27 2.08
N HIS A 79 -15.30 -5.00 2.92
CA HIS A 79 -14.44 -6.10 2.47
C HIS A 79 -14.83 -7.40 3.17
N LEU A 80 -15.22 -8.40 2.39
CA LEU A 80 -15.59 -9.73 2.90
C LEU A 80 -14.45 -10.38 3.71
N GLY A 81 -13.20 -10.19 3.27
CA GLY A 81 -12.01 -10.74 3.94
C GLY A 81 -11.73 -10.17 5.34
N ILE A 82 -12.40 -9.09 5.74
CA ILE A 82 -12.31 -8.50 7.08
C ILE A 82 -13.69 -8.41 7.76
N GLN A 83 -14.54 -9.43 7.55
CA GLN A 83 -15.87 -9.56 8.14
C GLN A 83 -16.81 -8.41 7.75
N CYS A 84 -16.79 -8.00 6.48
CA CYS A 84 -17.60 -6.89 5.97
C CYS A 84 -17.38 -5.58 6.74
N ARG A 85 -16.14 -5.34 7.17
CA ARG A 85 -15.72 -4.04 7.72
C ARG A 85 -14.98 -3.22 6.69
N ARG A 86 -14.81 -1.93 6.97
CA ARG A 86 -13.99 -1.03 6.15
C ARG A 86 -12.54 -1.12 6.60
N PRO A 87 -11.56 -0.86 5.73
CA PRO A 87 -10.15 -0.90 6.11
C PRO A 87 -9.86 0.00 7.32
N MET A 88 -10.46 1.18 7.39
CA MET A 88 -10.25 2.11 8.50
C MET A 88 -10.84 1.61 9.84
N ASP A 89 -11.83 0.71 9.83
CA ASP A 89 -12.40 0.12 11.06
C ASP A 89 -11.46 -0.92 11.69
N VAL A 90 -10.51 -1.46 10.94
CA VAL A 90 -9.61 -2.54 11.37
C VAL A 90 -8.15 -2.14 11.36
N ALA A 91 -7.80 -1.04 10.71
CA ALA A 91 -6.48 -0.46 10.76
C ALA A 91 -6.16 -0.09 12.20
N LYS A 92 -5.10 -0.68 12.75
CA LYS A 92 -4.54 -0.21 14.02
C LYS A 92 -3.94 1.16 13.74
N VAL A 93 -4.60 2.22 14.20
CA VAL A 93 -3.96 3.53 14.30
C VAL A 93 -2.73 3.30 15.17
N LEU A 94 -1.55 3.55 14.61
CA LEU A 94 -0.31 3.56 15.37
C LEU A 94 -0.42 4.73 16.36
N SER A 95 -0.87 4.43 17.58
CA SER A 95 -0.82 5.32 18.74
C SER A 95 0.61 5.42 19.27
#